data_AF-A0A1M7LT28-F1
#
_entry.id   AF-A0A1M7LT28-F1
#
_cell.length_a   1.000
_cell.length_b   1.000
_cell.length_c   1.000
_cell.angle_alpha   90.00
_cell.angle_beta   90.00
_cell.angle_gamma   90.00
#
_symmetry.space_group_name_H-M   'P 1'
#
loop_
_entity.id
_entity.type
_entity.pdbx_description
1 polymer ?
#
loop_
_entity_poly.entity_id
_entity_poly.type
_entity_poly.pdbx_seq_one_letter_code
_entity_poly.pdbx_strand_id
1 'polypeptide(L)'
;MYFWIDKSIVILKNIVFLLFLFCTSLFAKEIHTTEQLASLSDSQKKILYEFAVLQKNGSDGNVYWERHKNQLPGINDTTRNYLANEIYINSHVVYIPVKDSVVQVWMQAQSLTNWMLYLAAFIAICAIIGLLRNYWNSLIDILIKQFAPLFRLLFSAILLTYELLLIGVVCIVGGCLIDEMTLRAIVIHTGLFLLWSQSTAIFTRKYLVQKYIFEIKNNFWRNDKWETLKTICLPALIVTMALLYILYKIPADTLYNYEIVVSGMAFICALPFWRTLEKYMYPVLIPFKDKDTYVERSVYSLAACVVLALIIGGVLVWLKNPVFSYMIVALTSLLIISFLLLSLKDNFKRNYRNYYYIQFITVFFFAAVLVYSFNIRSAQMIWVSLIGVSVFIVIKYWEIPSFFFSWKRSNTWTWGFLGMAVLLWLLAKGILYVSQMLYLA
;
A
#
# COMPACT_ATOMS: atom_id res chain seq x y z
N MET A 1 -14.46 -23.93 13.18
CA MET A 1 -13.09 -23.90 13.76
C MET A 1 -12.13 -24.82 13.02
N TYR A 2 -12.54 -26.02 12.57
CA TYR A 2 -11.73 -26.92 11.73
C TYR A 2 -11.35 -26.36 10.34
N PHE A 3 -12.21 -25.54 9.71
CA PHE A 3 -11.97 -25.02 8.34
C PHE A 3 -10.90 -23.92 8.24
N TRP A 4 -10.49 -23.31 9.36
CA TRP A 4 -9.48 -22.24 9.38
C TRP A 4 -8.06 -22.78 9.56
N ILE A 5 -7.90 -23.93 10.22
CA ILE A 5 -6.62 -24.58 10.46
C ILE A 5 -6.00 -25.03 9.11
N ASP A 6 -6.84 -25.49 8.19
CA ASP A 6 -6.40 -25.99 6.88
C ASP A 6 -5.80 -24.88 5.98
N LYS A 7 -6.39 -23.67 6.00
CA LYS A 7 -5.87 -22.53 5.21
C LYS A 7 -4.57 -21.95 5.78
N SER A 8 -4.41 -21.92 7.11
CA SER A 8 -3.15 -21.48 7.74
C SER A 8 -1.98 -22.43 7.45
N ILE A 9 -2.24 -23.73 7.31
CA ILE A 9 -1.22 -24.74 7.00
C ILE A 9 -0.67 -24.54 5.57
N VAL A 10 -1.53 -24.19 4.61
CA VAL A 10 -1.12 -23.93 3.22
C VAL A 10 -0.24 -22.67 3.11
N ILE A 11 -0.55 -21.62 3.87
CA ILE A 11 0.21 -20.36 3.85
C ILE A 11 1.60 -20.55 4.50
N LEU A 12 1.67 -21.26 5.62
CA LEU A 12 2.93 -21.55 6.31
C LEU A 12 3.85 -22.42 5.45
N LYS A 13 3.28 -23.39 4.71
CA LYS A 13 4.01 -24.24 3.76
C LYS A 13 4.68 -23.42 2.65
N ASN A 14 4.00 -22.41 2.12
CA ASN A 14 4.53 -21.55 1.06
C ASN A 14 5.61 -20.58 1.56
N ILE A 15 5.47 -20.05 2.79
CA ILE A 15 6.44 -19.10 3.37
C ILE A 15 7.75 -19.80 3.74
N VAL A 16 7.70 -21.00 4.30
CA VAL A 16 8.92 -21.78 4.65
C VAL A 16 9.65 -22.26 3.39
N PHE A 17 8.91 -22.64 2.34
CA PHE A 17 9.50 -22.97 1.05
C PHE A 17 10.20 -21.77 0.39
N LEU A 18 9.63 -20.56 0.52
CA LEU A 18 10.24 -19.33 0.02
C LEU A 18 11.48 -18.93 0.82
N LEU A 19 11.46 -19.10 2.15
CA LEU A 19 12.61 -18.86 3.03
C LEU A 19 13.78 -19.83 2.76
N PHE A 20 13.48 -21.08 2.39
CA PHE A 20 14.50 -22.05 2.02
C PHE A 20 15.17 -21.74 0.66
N LEU A 21 14.43 -21.11 -0.26
CA LEU A 21 14.94 -20.67 -1.56
C LEU A 21 15.79 -19.39 -1.49
N PHE A 22 15.61 -18.54 -0.48
CA PHE A 22 16.38 -17.30 -0.32
C PHE A 22 17.76 -17.47 0.34
N CYS A 23 18.08 -18.64 0.90
CA CYS A 23 19.34 -18.87 1.63
C CYS A 23 20.52 -19.33 0.78
N THR A 24 20.42 -19.41 -0.55
CA THR A 24 21.50 -19.95 -1.40
C THR A 24 22.21 -18.94 -2.32
N SER A 25 21.95 -17.64 -2.21
CA SER A 25 22.62 -16.64 -3.05
C SER A 25 23.39 -15.60 -2.24
N LEU A 26 24.47 -15.98 -1.57
CA LEU A 26 25.48 -15.03 -1.07
C LEU A 26 26.84 -15.74 -0.89
N PHE A 27 27.49 -16.02 -2.02
CA PHE A 27 28.94 -16.19 -2.06
C PHE A 27 29.44 -15.62 -3.40
N ALA A 28 29.70 -14.33 -3.41
CA ALA A 28 30.54 -13.69 -4.40
C ALA A 28 31.47 -12.74 -3.64
N LYS A 29 32.72 -13.17 -3.48
CA LYS A 29 33.81 -12.37 -2.93
C LYS A 29 34.48 -11.67 -4.12
N GLU A 30 34.21 -10.39 -4.32
CA GLU A 30 35.00 -9.58 -5.25
C GLU A 30 36.30 -9.13 -4.58
N ILE A 31 37.43 -9.42 -5.21
CA ILE A 31 38.75 -8.89 -4.88
C ILE A 31 39.23 -8.15 -6.13
N HIS A 32 39.34 -6.82 -6.06
CA HIS A 32 39.94 -6.01 -7.12
C HIS A 32 41.33 -5.52 -6.68
N THR A 33 42.36 -6.32 -6.97
CA THR A 33 43.78 -5.92 -7.10
C THR A 33 44.30 -6.37 -8.47
N THR A 34 43.63 -5.99 -9.56
CA THR A 34 43.84 -6.63 -10.88
C THR A 34 44.30 -5.74 -12.03
N GLU A 35 44.50 -4.42 -11.85
CA GLU A 35 44.90 -3.58 -13.00
C GLU A 35 46.39 -3.70 -13.36
N GLN A 36 47.29 -3.87 -12.39
CA GLN A 36 48.74 -4.01 -12.67
C GLN A 36 49.13 -5.44 -13.10
N LEU A 37 48.52 -6.47 -12.50
CA LEU A 37 48.82 -7.88 -12.83
C LEU A 37 48.33 -8.27 -14.25
N ALA A 38 47.22 -7.67 -14.70
CA ALA A 38 46.67 -7.90 -16.03
C ALA A 38 47.54 -7.32 -17.16
N SER A 39 48.35 -6.29 -16.86
CA SER A 39 49.21 -5.61 -17.84
C SER A 39 50.51 -6.36 -18.18
N LEU A 40 50.89 -7.35 -17.37
CA LEU A 40 52.12 -8.15 -17.56
C LEU A 40 51.90 -9.30 -18.56
N SER A 41 52.87 -9.52 -19.45
CA SER A 41 52.85 -10.68 -20.34
C SER A 41 53.09 -12.00 -19.58
N ASP A 42 52.71 -13.13 -20.18
CA ASP A 42 52.92 -14.45 -19.56
C ASP A 42 54.40 -14.77 -19.33
N SER A 43 55.30 -14.27 -20.17
CA SER A 43 56.75 -14.38 -19.97
C SER A 43 57.22 -13.58 -18.75
N GLN A 44 56.69 -12.37 -18.56
CA GLN A 44 57.02 -11.52 -17.40
C GLN A 44 56.46 -12.11 -16.09
N LYS A 45 55.25 -12.67 -16.12
CA LYS A 45 54.65 -13.38 -14.99
C LYS A 45 55.45 -14.61 -14.60
N LYS A 46 55.96 -15.37 -15.59
CA LYS A 46 56.82 -16.53 -15.36
C LYS A 46 58.14 -16.15 -14.66
N ILE A 47 58.79 -15.06 -15.09
CA ILE A 47 60.04 -14.57 -14.47
C ILE A 47 59.80 -14.13 -13.03
N LEU A 48 58.70 -13.42 -12.76
CA LEU A 48 58.33 -13.00 -11.40
C LEU A 48 57.98 -14.21 -10.52
N TYR A 49 57.33 -15.24 -11.08
CA TYR A 49 57.06 -16.49 -10.38
C TYR A 49 58.33 -17.25 -10.03
N GLU A 50 59.24 -17.45 -11.00
CA GLU A 50 60.52 -18.14 -10.78
C GLU A 50 61.40 -17.37 -9.78
N PHE A 51 61.41 -16.04 -9.84
CA PHE A 51 62.05 -15.21 -8.84
C PHE A 51 61.47 -15.44 -7.43
N ALA A 52 60.14 -15.47 -7.29
CA ALA A 52 59.50 -15.73 -6.00
C ALA A 52 59.81 -17.12 -5.45
N VAL A 53 59.80 -18.15 -6.32
CA VAL A 53 60.16 -19.53 -5.96
C VAL A 53 61.60 -19.60 -5.44
N LEU A 54 62.55 -18.98 -6.14
CA LEU A 54 63.96 -18.96 -5.74
C LEU A 54 64.16 -18.23 -4.41
N GLN A 55 63.49 -17.10 -4.21
CA GLN A 55 63.56 -16.32 -2.97
C GLN A 55 62.96 -17.09 -1.78
N LYS A 56 61.82 -17.77 -1.95
CA LYS A 56 61.16 -18.55 -0.90
C LYS A 56 61.90 -19.83 -0.54
N ASN A 57 62.62 -20.42 -1.51
CA ASN A 57 63.43 -21.62 -1.31
C ASN A 57 64.86 -21.31 -0.78
N GLY A 58 65.14 -20.07 -0.37
CA GLY A 58 66.42 -19.67 0.23
C GLY A 58 67.59 -19.60 -0.76
N SER A 59 67.31 -19.54 -2.06
CA SER A 59 68.32 -19.35 -3.11
C SER A 59 68.52 -17.86 -3.44
N ASP A 60 69.65 -17.52 -4.08
CA ASP A 60 69.99 -16.13 -4.40
C ASP A 60 69.19 -15.60 -5.60
N GLY A 61 67.92 -15.27 -5.35
CA GLY A 61 66.99 -14.75 -6.36
C GLY A 61 67.42 -13.42 -6.98
N ASN A 62 68.31 -12.67 -6.32
CA ASN A 62 68.81 -11.39 -6.83
C ASN A 62 69.70 -11.58 -8.06
N VAL A 63 70.48 -12.66 -8.12
CA VAL A 63 71.30 -13.01 -9.30
C VAL A 63 70.41 -13.38 -10.49
N TYR A 64 69.32 -14.10 -10.24
CA TYR A 64 68.34 -14.43 -11.29
C TYR A 64 67.61 -13.18 -11.80
N TRP A 65 67.28 -12.25 -10.91
CA TRP A 65 66.65 -10.98 -11.26
C TRP A 65 67.54 -10.11 -12.14
N GLU A 66 68.81 -9.91 -11.78
CA GLU A 66 69.73 -9.06 -12.55
C GLU A 66 69.95 -9.58 -13.99
N ARG A 67 69.86 -10.90 -14.22
CA ARG A 67 69.94 -11.49 -15.57
C ARG A 67 68.69 -11.23 -16.43
N HIS A 68 67.52 -11.05 -15.82
CA HIS A 68 66.24 -10.91 -16.52
C HIS A 68 65.65 -9.49 -16.42
N LYS A 69 66.33 -8.58 -15.74
CA LYS A 69 65.92 -7.18 -15.51
C LYS A 69 65.59 -6.42 -16.78
N ASN A 70 66.30 -6.69 -17.88
CA ASN A 70 66.09 -6.07 -19.18
C ASN A 70 64.71 -6.40 -19.78
N GLN A 71 64.04 -7.47 -19.32
CA GLN A 71 62.73 -7.91 -19.81
C GLN A 71 61.55 -7.28 -19.02
N LEU A 72 61.84 -6.60 -17.91
CA LEU A 72 60.87 -5.84 -17.11
C LEU A 72 61.40 -4.42 -16.80
N PRO A 73 61.61 -3.56 -17.82
CA PRO A 73 62.10 -2.20 -17.59
C PRO A 73 61.06 -1.36 -16.84
N GLY A 74 61.50 -0.69 -15.77
CA GLY A 74 60.66 0.24 -15.00
C GLY A 74 59.99 -0.31 -13.74
N ILE A 75 60.23 -1.58 -13.38
CA ILE A 75 59.75 -2.14 -12.10
C ILE A 75 60.79 -1.89 -11.00
N ASN A 76 60.38 -1.17 -9.94
CA ASN A 76 61.20 -0.95 -8.75
C ASN A 76 61.23 -2.21 -7.86
N ASP A 77 62.27 -2.38 -7.03
CA ASP A 77 62.48 -3.60 -6.22
C ASP A 77 61.31 -3.92 -5.27
N THR A 78 60.65 -2.88 -4.75
CA THR A 78 59.46 -3.00 -3.89
C THR A 78 58.26 -3.54 -4.67
N THR A 79 58.03 -3.02 -5.87
CA THR A 79 56.95 -3.43 -6.77
C THR A 79 57.20 -4.85 -7.31
N ARG A 80 58.45 -5.19 -7.63
CA ARG A 80 58.86 -6.57 -8.01
C ARG A 80 58.48 -7.56 -6.92
N ASN A 81 58.91 -7.31 -5.68
CA ASN A 81 58.68 -8.25 -4.58
C ASN A 81 57.18 -8.41 -4.28
N TYR A 82 56.41 -7.34 -4.39
CA TYR A 82 54.95 -7.37 -4.24
C TYR A 82 54.29 -8.23 -5.33
N LEU A 83 54.56 -7.94 -6.61
CA LEU A 83 54.00 -8.67 -7.75
C LEU A 83 54.43 -10.14 -7.77
N ALA A 84 55.70 -10.42 -7.45
CA ALA A 84 56.22 -11.78 -7.39
C ALA A 84 55.53 -12.61 -6.30
N ASN A 85 55.29 -12.03 -5.12
CA ASN A 85 54.58 -12.70 -4.04
C ASN A 85 53.09 -12.90 -4.37
N GLU A 86 52.45 -11.94 -5.04
CA GLU A 86 51.05 -12.06 -5.47
C GLU A 86 50.88 -13.14 -6.54
N ILE A 87 51.79 -13.22 -7.51
CA ILE A 87 51.78 -14.28 -8.54
C ILE A 87 52.05 -15.65 -7.89
N TYR A 88 52.99 -15.74 -6.96
CA TYR A 88 53.30 -16.99 -6.27
C TYR A 88 52.09 -17.54 -5.49
N ILE A 89 51.41 -16.68 -4.71
CA ILE A 89 50.24 -17.07 -3.91
C ILE A 89 49.06 -17.50 -4.81
N ASN A 90 48.89 -16.87 -5.97
CA ASN A 90 47.77 -17.11 -6.87
C ASN A 90 48.06 -18.14 -7.98
N SER A 91 49.27 -18.72 -8.01
CA SER A 91 49.63 -19.75 -8.98
C SER A 91 49.30 -21.15 -8.46
N HIS A 92 48.63 -21.95 -9.30
CA HIS A 92 48.36 -23.36 -9.00
C HIS A 92 49.20 -24.25 -9.91
N VAL A 93 49.91 -25.22 -9.31
CA VAL A 93 50.64 -26.24 -10.07
C VAL A 93 49.61 -27.19 -10.70
N VAL A 94 49.40 -27.08 -12.01
CA VAL A 94 48.60 -28.05 -12.76
C VAL A 94 49.48 -29.27 -13.04
N TYR A 95 49.38 -30.28 -12.18
CA TYR A 95 50.02 -31.56 -12.42
C TYR A 95 49.25 -32.32 -13.49
N ILE A 96 49.89 -32.61 -14.63
CA ILE A 96 49.35 -33.49 -15.67
C ILE A 96 49.93 -34.89 -15.42
N PRO A 97 49.17 -35.84 -14.83
CA PRO A 97 49.69 -37.16 -14.56
C PRO A 97 50.00 -37.91 -15.87
N VAL A 98 51.11 -38.63 -15.88
CA VAL A 98 51.48 -39.53 -16.98
C VAL A 98 50.47 -40.68 -17.02
N LYS A 99 50.08 -41.09 -18.24
CA LYS A 99 49.12 -42.17 -18.52
C LYS A 99 49.52 -43.47 -17.80
N ASP A 100 48.55 -44.15 -17.20
CA ASP A 100 48.69 -45.40 -16.44
C ASP A 100 49.42 -45.29 -15.08
N SER A 101 49.33 -44.14 -14.41
CA SER A 101 49.89 -43.94 -13.07
C SER A 101 48.92 -44.30 -11.94
N VAL A 102 49.47 -44.75 -10.79
CA VAL A 102 48.73 -45.05 -9.55
C VAL A 102 47.88 -43.87 -9.07
N VAL A 103 48.33 -42.64 -9.35
CA VAL A 103 47.62 -41.40 -9.03
C VAL A 103 46.32 -41.27 -9.84
N GLN A 104 46.30 -41.71 -11.11
CA GLN A 104 45.09 -41.68 -11.94
C GLN A 104 44.03 -42.66 -11.42
N VAL A 105 44.45 -43.85 -10.98
CA VAL A 105 43.55 -44.85 -10.35
C VAL A 105 43.00 -44.31 -9.02
N TRP A 106 43.82 -43.64 -8.22
CA TRP A 106 43.39 -43.00 -6.97
C TRP A 106 42.40 -41.85 -7.23
N MET A 107 42.65 -41.01 -8.23
CA MET A 107 41.72 -39.96 -8.66
C MET A 107 40.39 -40.53 -9.16
N GLN A 108 40.41 -41.64 -9.91
CA GLN A 108 39.21 -42.34 -10.35
C GLN A 108 38.45 -42.99 -9.18
N ALA A 109 39.16 -43.56 -8.21
CA ALA A 109 38.57 -44.12 -6.99
C ALA A 109 37.93 -43.03 -6.10
N GLN A 110 38.55 -41.84 -6.02
CA GLN A 110 37.97 -40.70 -5.31
C GLN A 110 36.75 -40.14 -6.05
N SER A 111 36.78 -40.08 -7.38
CA SER A 111 35.60 -39.74 -8.19
C SER A 111 34.45 -40.72 -7.96
N LEU A 112 34.72 -42.04 -7.98
CA LEU A 112 33.72 -43.07 -7.69
C LEU A 112 33.15 -42.94 -6.27
N THR A 113 34.01 -42.66 -5.28
CA THR A 113 33.60 -42.42 -3.89
C THR A 113 32.67 -41.20 -3.80
N ASN A 114 32.97 -40.12 -4.52
CA ASN A 114 32.11 -38.95 -4.59
C ASN A 114 30.76 -39.27 -5.25
N TRP A 115 30.74 -40.06 -6.33
CA TRP A 115 29.50 -40.53 -6.96
C TRP A 115 28.67 -41.41 -6.03
N MET A 116 29.31 -42.28 -5.24
CA MET A 116 28.64 -43.08 -4.21
C MET A 116 28.06 -42.20 -3.09
N LEU A 117 28.78 -41.17 -2.66
CA LEU A 117 28.29 -40.20 -1.68
C LEU A 117 27.10 -39.38 -2.24
N TYR A 118 27.13 -38.99 -3.50
CA TYR A 118 26.00 -38.31 -4.15
C TYR A 118 24.78 -39.23 -4.26
N LEU A 119 24.97 -40.51 -4.59
CA LEU A 119 23.88 -41.49 -4.62
C LEU A 119 23.31 -41.72 -3.21
N ALA A 120 24.16 -41.83 -2.19
CA ALA A 120 23.74 -41.94 -0.80
C ALA A 120 22.96 -40.71 -0.34
N ALA A 121 23.42 -39.51 -0.69
CA ALA A 121 22.72 -38.26 -0.40
C ALA A 121 21.35 -38.21 -1.12
N PHE A 122 21.26 -38.68 -2.37
CA PHE A 122 20.01 -38.76 -3.11
C PHE A 122 19.00 -39.73 -2.47
N ILE A 123 19.48 -40.90 -2.02
CA ILE A 123 18.66 -41.88 -1.29
C ILE A 123 18.20 -41.28 0.06
N ALA A 124 19.10 -40.59 0.78
CA ALA A 124 18.76 -39.91 2.03
C ALA A 124 17.71 -38.82 1.83
N ILE A 125 17.81 -38.01 0.77
CA ILE A 125 16.80 -37.00 0.42
C ILE A 125 15.46 -37.67 0.12
N CYS A 126 15.44 -38.74 -0.70
CA CYS A 126 14.23 -39.49 -1.00
C CYS A 126 13.61 -40.11 0.27
N ALA A 127 14.42 -40.64 1.18
CA ALA A 127 13.98 -41.21 2.46
C ALA A 127 13.43 -40.13 3.40
N ILE A 128 14.08 -38.96 3.48
CA ILE A 128 13.60 -37.80 4.25
C ILE A 128 12.26 -37.33 3.68
N ILE A 129 12.11 -37.23 2.35
CA ILE A 129 10.84 -36.86 1.71
C ILE A 129 9.75 -37.90 2.02
N GLY A 130 10.08 -39.20 1.97
CA GLY A 130 9.16 -40.28 2.31
C GLY A 130 8.74 -40.27 3.79
N LEU A 131 9.70 -40.03 4.70
CA LEU A 131 9.45 -39.86 6.14
C LEU A 131 8.60 -38.62 6.40
N LEU A 132 8.93 -37.49 5.77
CA LEU A 132 8.12 -36.28 5.84
C LEU A 132 6.70 -36.58 5.39
N ARG A 133 6.50 -37.24 4.25
CA ARG A 133 5.15 -37.55 3.72
C ARG A 133 4.32 -38.41 4.68
N ASN A 134 4.92 -39.43 5.28
CA ASN A 134 4.19 -40.39 6.12
C ASN A 134 3.97 -39.88 7.54
N TYR A 135 4.90 -39.09 8.09
CA TYR A 135 4.83 -38.57 9.46
C TYR A 135 4.40 -37.11 9.53
N TRP A 136 4.14 -36.43 8.39
CA TRP A 136 3.79 -35.02 8.33
C TRP A 136 2.66 -34.65 9.28
N ASN A 137 1.59 -35.46 9.28
CA ASN A 137 0.40 -35.20 10.06
C ASN A 137 0.69 -35.34 11.57
N SER A 138 1.45 -36.37 11.96
CA SER A 138 1.89 -36.53 13.35
C SER A 138 2.85 -35.44 13.80
N LEU A 139 3.76 -34.99 12.93
CA LEU A 139 4.70 -33.91 13.21
C LEU A 139 3.96 -32.59 13.41
N ILE A 140 2.98 -32.30 12.54
CA ILE A 140 2.08 -31.15 12.68
C ILE A 140 1.29 -31.24 13.98
N ASP A 141 0.72 -32.40 14.34
CA ASP A 141 -0.04 -32.55 15.58
C ASP A 141 0.83 -32.34 16.83
N ILE A 142 2.08 -32.79 16.82
CA ILE A 142 3.04 -32.54 17.91
C ILE A 142 3.40 -31.05 17.96
N LEU A 143 3.66 -30.44 16.81
CA LEU A 143 3.95 -29.00 16.70
C LEU A 143 2.77 -28.17 17.21
N ILE A 144 1.55 -28.49 16.79
CA ILE A 144 0.33 -27.82 17.24
C ILE A 144 0.18 -28.00 18.75
N LYS A 145 0.40 -29.18 19.32
CA LYS A 145 0.28 -29.39 20.78
C LYS A 145 1.32 -28.62 21.59
N GLN A 146 2.58 -28.57 21.12
CA GLN A 146 3.65 -27.84 21.81
C GLN A 146 3.53 -26.33 21.68
N PHE A 147 3.14 -25.84 20.50
CA PHE A 147 2.97 -24.41 20.26
C PHE A 147 1.56 -23.92 20.62
N ALA A 148 0.57 -24.77 20.82
CA ALA A 148 -0.78 -24.37 21.26
C ALA A 148 -0.78 -23.47 22.50
N PRO A 149 -0.08 -23.77 23.61
CA PRO A 149 -0.03 -22.86 24.75
C PRO A 149 0.62 -21.51 24.40
N LEU A 150 1.64 -21.53 23.54
CA LEU A 150 2.34 -20.33 23.07
C LEU A 150 1.44 -19.50 22.15
N PHE A 151 0.75 -20.10 21.19
CA PHE A 151 -0.25 -19.47 20.34
C PHE A 151 -1.46 -18.97 21.12
N ARG A 152 -1.88 -19.66 22.18
CA ARG A 152 -3.00 -19.23 23.04
C ARG A 152 -2.65 -17.99 23.88
N LEU A 153 -1.35 -17.81 24.19
CA LEU A 153 -0.82 -16.65 24.88
C LEU A 153 -0.52 -15.49 23.91
N LEU A 154 0.22 -15.76 22.83
CA LEU A 154 0.60 -14.78 21.80
C LEU A 154 -0.59 -14.27 20.98
N PHE A 155 -1.58 -15.13 20.69
CA PHE A 155 -2.80 -14.78 19.95
C PHE A 155 -4.03 -14.73 20.84
N SER A 156 -3.87 -14.39 22.13
CA SER A 156 -5.02 -13.92 22.91
C SER A 156 -5.62 -12.73 22.16
N ALA A 157 -6.92 -12.80 21.80
CA ALA A 157 -7.56 -11.76 20.99
C ALA A 157 -7.42 -10.36 21.61
N ILE A 158 -7.34 -10.29 22.94
CA ILE A 158 -7.10 -9.05 23.69
C ILE A 158 -5.65 -8.58 23.49
N LEU A 159 -4.66 -9.46 23.71
CA LEU A 159 -3.23 -9.11 23.58
C LEU A 159 -2.89 -8.70 22.14
N LEU A 160 -3.35 -9.49 21.16
CA LEU A 160 -3.16 -9.22 19.74
C LEU A 160 -3.73 -7.86 19.31
N THR A 161 -4.85 -7.44 19.90
CA THR A 161 -5.44 -6.12 19.64
C THR A 161 -4.51 -4.98 20.11
N TYR A 162 -3.91 -5.12 21.29
CA TYR A 162 -2.96 -4.13 21.81
C TYR A 162 -1.63 -4.15 21.05
N GLU A 163 -1.13 -5.32 20.67
CA GLU A 163 0.08 -5.46 19.85
C GLU A 163 -0.11 -4.81 18.47
N LEU A 164 -1.23 -5.09 17.80
CA LEU A 164 -1.56 -4.47 16.51
C LEU A 164 -1.80 -2.96 16.63
N LEU A 165 -2.36 -2.48 17.75
CA LEU A 165 -2.49 -1.05 18.01
C LEU A 165 -1.10 -0.39 18.13
N LEU A 166 -0.18 -1.02 18.86
CA LEU A 166 1.19 -0.54 19.02
C LEU A 166 1.94 -0.55 17.70
N ILE A 167 1.80 -1.63 16.91
CA ILE A 167 2.34 -1.69 15.54
C ILE A 167 1.75 -0.55 14.69
N GLY A 168 0.45 -0.26 14.81
CA GLY A 168 -0.18 0.87 14.13
C GLY A 168 0.46 2.22 14.46
N VAL A 169 0.73 2.47 15.76
CA VAL A 169 1.45 3.68 16.21
C VAL A 169 2.87 3.71 15.65
N VAL A 170 3.60 2.60 15.70
CA VAL A 170 4.97 2.48 15.17
C VAL A 170 4.99 2.71 13.67
N CYS A 171 4.02 2.21 12.91
CA CYS A 171 3.90 2.46 11.48
C CYS A 171 3.69 3.96 11.18
N ILE A 172 2.93 4.69 11.99
CA ILE A 172 2.71 6.12 11.78
C ILE A 172 3.98 6.93 12.12
N VAL A 173 4.58 6.66 13.28
CA VAL A 173 5.78 7.39 13.72
C VAL A 173 7.00 7.05 12.86
N GLY A 174 7.25 5.76 12.63
CA GLY A 174 8.36 5.26 11.81
C GLY A 174 8.15 5.50 10.33
N GLY A 175 6.90 5.46 9.84
CA GLY A 175 6.57 5.82 8.46
C GLY A 175 6.97 7.26 8.12
N CYS A 176 6.96 8.17 9.10
CA CYS A 176 7.42 9.55 8.89
C CYS A 176 8.93 9.68 8.63
N LEU A 177 9.72 8.63 8.88
CA LEU A 177 11.17 8.63 8.65
C LEU A 177 11.56 8.09 7.27
N ILE A 178 10.58 7.63 6.48
CA ILE A 178 10.81 7.01 5.19
C ILE A 178 10.83 8.10 4.12
N ASP A 179 11.93 8.22 3.38
CA ASP A 179 12.09 9.26 2.35
C ASP A 179 11.20 9.00 1.12
N GLU A 180 11.05 7.74 0.72
CA GLU A 180 10.26 7.35 -0.45
C GLU A 180 8.75 7.52 -0.18
N MET A 181 8.11 8.44 -0.92
CA MET A 181 6.69 8.82 -0.73
C MET A 181 5.72 7.64 -0.83
N THR A 182 5.91 6.75 -1.80
CA THR A 182 5.05 5.58 -2.06
C THR A 182 5.06 4.61 -0.88
N LEU A 183 6.27 4.23 -0.43
CA LEU A 183 6.45 3.31 0.69
C LEU A 183 5.99 3.96 2.01
N ARG A 184 6.31 5.24 2.21
CA ARG A 184 5.80 6.06 3.33
C ARG A 184 4.27 6.04 3.39
N ALA A 185 3.60 6.30 2.27
CA ALA A 185 2.14 6.32 2.20
C ALA A 185 1.55 4.96 2.57
N ILE A 186 2.07 3.85 2.02
CA ILE A 186 1.59 2.49 2.32
C ILE A 186 1.72 2.18 3.82
N VAL A 187 2.88 2.46 4.41
CA VAL A 187 3.15 2.21 5.84
C VAL A 187 2.24 3.05 6.72
N ILE A 188 2.09 4.35 6.43
CA ILE A 188 1.22 5.25 7.18
C ILE A 188 -0.24 4.82 7.08
N HIS A 189 -0.74 4.50 5.87
CA HIS A 189 -2.13 4.06 5.69
C HIS A 189 -2.42 2.74 6.39
N THR A 190 -1.46 1.81 6.38
CA THR A 190 -1.55 0.57 7.15
C THR A 190 -1.64 0.88 8.65
N GLY A 191 -0.84 1.83 9.14
CA GLY A 191 -0.89 2.30 10.51
C GLY A 191 -2.23 2.94 10.89
N LEU A 192 -2.78 3.82 10.04
CA LEU A 192 -4.08 4.46 10.26
C LEU A 192 -5.23 3.44 10.28
N PHE A 193 -5.19 2.45 9.39
CA PHE A 193 -6.15 1.34 9.38
C PHE A 193 -6.06 0.49 10.65
N LEU A 194 -4.84 0.17 11.12
CA LEU A 194 -4.64 -0.54 12.39
C LEU A 194 -5.16 0.28 13.56
N LEU A 195 -4.83 1.58 13.64
CA LEU A 195 -5.36 2.46 14.68
C LEU A 195 -6.88 2.47 14.70
N TRP A 196 -7.54 2.66 13.55
CA TRP A 196 -8.99 2.66 13.48
C TRP A 196 -9.58 1.32 13.93
N SER A 197 -9.13 0.22 13.34
CA SER A 197 -9.68 -1.11 13.58
C SER A 197 -9.46 -1.58 15.03
N GLN A 198 -8.26 -1.40 15.58
CA GLN A 198 -7.95 -1.83 16.93
C GLN A 198 -8.57 -0.93 17.99
N SER A 199 -8.63 0.39 17.76
CA SER A 199 -9.37 1.31 18.66
C SER A 199 -10.85 0.95 18.72
N THR A 200 -11.45 0.64 17.56
CA THR A 200 -12.84 0.17 17.49
C THR A 200 -13.02 -1.12 18.30
N ALA A 201 -12.09 -2.07 18.18
CA ALA A 201 -12.14 -3.33 18.92
C ALA A 201 -12.07 -3.14 20.45
N ILE A 202 -11.18 -2.26 20.91
CA ILE A 202 -11.01 -1.92 22.33
C ILE A 202 -12.28 -1.28 22.90
N PHE A 203 -12.85 -0.28 22.22
CA PHE A 203 -14.02 0.44 22.72
C PHE A 203 -15.32 -0.39 22.67
N THR A 204 -15.44 -1.30 21.71
CA THR A 204 -16.63 -2.16 21.56
C THR A 204 -16.51 -3.49 22.29
N ARG A 205 -15.30 -3.90 22.69
CA ARG A 205 -14.98 -5.24 23.22
C ARG A 205 -15.36 -6.39 22.29
N LYS A 206 -15.58 -6.10 21.01
CA LYS A 206 -15.71 -7.09 19.94
C LYS A 206 -14.36 -7.11 19.26
N TYR A 207 -13.76 -8.29 19.05
CA TYR A 207 -12.38 -8.42 18.55
C TYR A 207 -12.30 -9.04 17.13
N LEU A 208 -13.44 -9.25 16.47
CA LEU A 208 -13.53 -9.90 15.16
C LEU A 208 -13.80 -8.90 14.04
N VAL A 209 -12.80 -8.70 13.17
CA VAL A 209 -12.79 -7.68 12.10
C VAL A 209 -13.91 -7.83 11.07
N GLN A 210 -14.32 -9.07 10.75
CA GLN A 210 -15.29 -9.34 9.69
C GLN A 210 -16.68 -8.73 9.93
N LYS A 211 -17.04 -8.39 11.17
CA LYS A 211 -18.33 -7.76 11.48
C LYS A 211 -18.30 -6.24 11.50
N TYR A 212 -17.12 -5.60 11.56
CA TYR A 212 -17.05 -4.15 11.80
C TYR A 212 -17.63 -3.31 10.67
N ILE A 213 -17.40 -3.65 9.40
CA ILE A 213 -17.92 -2.83 8.28
C ILE A 213 -19.47 -2.81 8.29
N PHE A 214 -20.08 -3.97 8.53
CA PHE A 214 -21.53 -4.10 8.63
C PHE A 214 -22.08 -3.42 9.89
N GLU A 215 -21.37 -3.53 11.00
CA GLU A 215 -21.73 -2.93 12.28
C GLU A 215 -21.61 -1.40 12.25
N ILE A 216 -20.54 -0.86 11.66
CA ILE A 216 -20.34 0.58 11.42
C ILE A 216 -21.47 1.12 10.53
N LYS A 217 -21.76 0.47 9.40
CA LYS A 217 -22.83 0.92 8.49
C LYS A 217 -24.19 0.96 9.20
N ASN A 218 -24.50 -0.07 9.98
CA ASN A 218 -25.79 -0.17 10.66
C ASN A 218 -25.90 0.73 11.88
N ASN A 219 -24.79 0.98 12.59
CA ASN A 219 -24.80 1.77 13.82
C ASN A 219 -24.64 3.27 13.58
N PHE A 220 -23.95 3.70 12.50
CA PHE A 220 -23.76 5.11 12.20
C PHE A 220 -25.07 5.89 12.03
N TRP A 221 -26.09 5.24 11.48
CA TRP A 221 -27.43 5.82 11.28
C TRP A 221 -28.45 5.42 12.35
N ARG A 222 -28.03 4.64 13.37
CA ARG A 222 -28.91 4.13 14.43
C ARG A 222 -29.09 5.15 15.55
N ASN A 223 -30.14 4.99 16.36
CA ASN A 223 -30.47 5.94 17.44
C ASN A 223 -29.53 5.87 18.64
N ASP A 224 -28.76 4.79 18.75
CA ASP A 224 -27.87 4.59 19.89
C ASP A 224 -26.63 5.49 19.78
N LYS A 225 -26.67 6.60 20.53
CA LYS A 225 -25.58 7.57 20.63
C LYS A 225 -24.31 6.95 21.23
N TRP A 226 -24.46 6.01 22.16
CA TRP A 226 -23.32 5.40 22.85
C TRP A 226 -22.60 4.38 22.00
N GLU A 227 -23.34 3.59 21.23
CA GLU A 227 -22.73 2.63 20.31
C GLU A 227 -21.96 3.33 19.20
N THR A 228 -22.48 4.45 18.69
CA THR A 228 -21.80 5.27 17.67
C THR A 228 -20.57 5.99 18.21
N LEU A 229 -20.63 6.46 19.46
CA LEU A 229 -19.47 7.08 20.13
C LEU A 229 -18.30 6.08 20.17
N LYS A 230 -18.56 4.84 20.58
CA LYS A 230 -17.55 3.78 20.73
C LYS A 230 -17.04 3.27 19.38
N THR A 231 -17.94 3.07 18.41
CA THR A 231 -17.61 2.43 17.13
C THR A 231 -16.96 3.38 16.12
N ILE A 232 -17.29 4.68 16.18
CA ILE A 232 -16.95 5.61 15.09
C ILE A 232 -16.32 6.89 15.62
N CYS A 233 -16.94 7.55 16.61
CA CYS A 233 -16.45 8.85 17.09
C CYS A 233 -15.04 8.77 17.70
N LEU A 234 -14.80 7.83 18.62
CA LEU A 234 -13.50 7.70 19.28
C LEU A 234 -12.38 7.23 18.33
N PRO A 235 -12.58 6.19 17.49
CA PRO A 235 -11.62 5.84 16.44
C PRO A 235 -11.33 6.99 15.47
N ALA A 236 -12.36 7.74 15.06
CA ALA A 236 -12.18 8.90 14.17
C ALA A 236 -11.37 10.02 14.81
N LEU A 237 -11.56 10.28 16.11
CA LEU A 237 -10.75 11.23 16.86
C LEU A 237 -9.28 10.81 16.87
N ILE A 238 -9.00 9.53 17.18
CA ILE A 238 -7.63 8.99 17.23
C ILE A 238 -6.94 9.12 15.86
N VAL A 239 -7.64 8.74 14.78
CA VAL A 239 -7.12 8.85 13.41
C VAL A 239 -6.92 10.31 13.01
N THR A 240 -7.83 11.22 13.37
CA THR A 240 -7.68 12.65 13.08
C THR A 240 -6.46 13.23 13.80
N MET A 241 -6.24 12.86 15.07
CA MET A 241 -5.03 13.27 15.81
C MET A 241 -3.75 12.71 15.20
N ALA A 242 -3.77 11.46 14.73
CA ALA A 242 -2.64 10.84 14.04
C ALA A 242 -2.32 11.56 12.71
N LEU A 243 -3.34 11.91 11.92
CA LEU A 243 -3.18 12.67 10.69
C LEU A 243 -2.64 14.09 10.94
N LEU A 244 -3.10 14.77 12.00
CA LEU A 244 -2.54 16.07 12.42
C LEU A 244 -1.07 15.94 12.81
N TYR A 245 -0.69 14.86 13.49
CA TYR A 245 0.72 14.58 13.82
C TYR A 245 1.57 14.37 12.55
N ILE A 246 1.05 13.62 11.57
CA ILE A 246 1.74 13.39 10.29
C ILE A 246 1.95 14.71 9.54
N LEU A 247 0.91 15.54 9.42
CA LEU A 247 1.03 16.86 8.79
C LEU A 247 2.02 17.78 9.51
N TYR A 248 2.08 17.71 10.84
CA TYR A 248 3.07 18.46 11.61
C TYR A 248 4.50 18.01 11.33
N LYS A 249 4.72 16.70 11.14
CA LYS A 249 6.06 16.15 10.85
C LYS A 249 6.47 16.28 9.39
N ILE A 250 5.52 16.14 8.45
CA ILE A 250 5.76 16.17 7.01
C ILE A 250 4.76 17.13 6.35
N PRO A 251 4.99 18.45 6.46
CA PRO A 251 4.08 19.44 5.89
C PRO A 251 4.09 19.43 4.35
N ALA A 252 5.11 18.84 3.72
CA ALA A 252 5.22 18.72 2.27
C ALA A 252 4.20 17.74 1.66
N ASP A 253 3.74 16.76 2.44
CA ASP A 253 2.81 15.73 1.96
C ASP A 253 1.37 16.26 2.04
N THR A 254 0.95 16.98 1.00
CA THR A 254 -0.37 17.62 0.93
C THR A 254 -1.55 16.63 0.87
N LEU A 255 -1.28 15.34 0.62
CA LEU A 255 -2.29 14.29 0.52
C LEU A 255 -3.06 14.11 1.85
N TYR A 256 -2.38 14.20 2.99
CA TYR A 256 -2.99 14.01 4.31
C TYR A 256 -3.99 15.13 4.68
N ASN A 257 -3.90 16.30 4.04
CA ASN A 257 -4.91 17.37 4.19
C ASN A 257 -6.29 16.92 3.70
N TYR A 258 -6.36 16.05 2.68
CA TYR A 258 -7.61 15.50 2.18
C TYR A 258 -8.22 14.48 3.16
N GLU A 259 -7.39 13.63 3.75
CA GLU A 259 -7.81 12.57 4.66
C GLU A 259 -8.35 13.10 5.99
N ILE A 260 -7.77 14.19 6.50
CA ILE A 260 -8.26 14.87 7.72
C ILE A 260 -9.71 15.31 7.58
N VAL A 261 -10.13 15.74 6.39
CA VAL A 261 -11.52 16.16 6.18
C VAL A 261 -12.46 14.97 6.35
N VAL A 262 -12.09 13.79 5.84
CA VAL A 262 -12.92 12.58 5.96
C VAL A 262 -12.99 12.12 7.42
N SER A 263 -11.86 11.99 8.11
CA SER A 263 -11.83 11.54 9.50
C SER A 263 -12.45 12.57 10.45
N GLY A 264 -12.20 13.85 10.22
CA GLY A 264 -12.73 14.98 10.99
C GLY A 264 -14.23 15.12 10.84
N MET A 265 -14.77 15.04 9.62
CA MET A 265 -16.21 15.04 9.41
C MET A 265 -16.88 13.81 10.04
N ALA A 266 -16.26 12.63 9.95
CA ALA A 266 -16.77 11.43 10.63
C ALA A 266 -16.82 11.61 12.15
N PHE A 267 -15.77 12.19 12.75
CA PHE A 267 -15.74 12.53 14.17
C PHE A 267 -16.86 13.51 14.54
N ILE A 268 -16.94 14.66 13.85
CA ILE A 268 -17.90 15.71 14.16
C ILE A 268 -19.34 15.20 14.01
N CYS A 269 -19.66 14.50 12.92
CA CYS A 269 -21.00 13.96 12.67
C CYS A 269 -21.38 12.82 13.64
N ALA A 270 -20.40 12.09 14.18
CA ALA A 270 -20.64 11.03 15.16
C ALA A 270 -20.82 11.54 16.60
N LEU A 271 -20.56 12.83 16.87
CA LEU A 271 -20.69 13.39 18.22
C LEU A 271 -22.14 13.33 18.73
N PRO A 272 -22.36 12.97 20.01
CA PRO A 272 -23.70 12.85 20.59
C PRO A 272 -24.45 14.18 20.65
N PHE A 273 -23.72 15.30 20.75
CA PHE A 273 -24.27 16.65 20.68
C PHE A 273 -24.88 16.93 19.30
N TRP A 274 -24.16 16.61 18.23
CA TRP A 274 -24.63 16.79 16.85
C TRP A 274 -25.85 15.97 16.50
N ARG A 275 -25.95 14.74 17.00
CA ARG A 275 -27.17 13.94 16.86
C ARG A 275 -28.42 14.57 17.49
N THR A 276 -28.22 15.47 18.45
CA THR A 276 -29.32 16.22 19.06
C THR A 276 -29.71 17.41 18.18
N LEU A 277 -28.73 18.08 17.57
CA LEU A 277 -28.95 19.18 16.63
C LEU A 277 -29.48 18.75 15.26
N GLU A 278 -29.29 17.48 14.88
CA GLU A 278 -29.77 16.91 13.62
C GLU A 278 -31.22 17.30 13.32
N LYS A 279 -32.09 17.26 14.35
CA LYS A 279 -33.52 17.61 14.26
C LYS A 279 -33.80 19.03 13.75
N TYR A 280 -32.88 19.96 14.00
CA TYR A 280 -32.98 21.35 13.60
C TYR A 280 -32.27 21.63 12.27
N MET A 281 -31.31 20.78 11.88
CA MET A 281 -30.49 20.99 10.68
C MET A 281 -31.10 20.38 9.41
N TYR A 282 -31.59 19.13 9.46
CA TYR A 282 -32.13 18.49 8.25
C TYR A 282 -33.31 19.24 7.59
N PRO A 283 -34.19 19.97 8.33
CA PRO A 283 -35.30 20.69 7.71
C PRO A 283 -34.86 21.76 6.70
N VAL A 284 -33.62 22.23 6.75
CA VAL A 284 -33.06 23.19 5.78
C VAL A 284 -33.06 22.61 4.37
N LEU A 285 -32.69 21.33 4.22
CA LEU A 285 -32.66 20.62 2.95
C LEU A 285 -33.94 19.82 2.67
N ILE A 286 -34.66 19.41 3.72
CA ILE A 286 -35.88 18.59 3.62
C ILE A 286 -37.00 19.25 4.44
N PRO A 287 -37.59 20.36 3.96
CA PRO A 287 -38.53 21.17 4.73
C PRO A 287 -39.95 20.57 4.80
N PHE A 288 -40.38 19.81 3.78
CA PHE A 288 -41.76 19.34 3.67
C PHE A 288 -41.95 17.99 4.38
N LYS A 289 -42.40 18.02 5.63
CA LYS A 289 -42.77 16.82 6.39
C LYS A 289 -44.23 16.44 6.10
N ASP A 290 -44.47 15.63 5.07
CA ASP A 290 -45.78 15.05 4.87
C ASP A 290 -45.93 13.86 5.85
N LYS A 291 -46.98 13.90 6.69
CA LYS A 291 -47.25 12.91 7.75
C LYS A 291 -47.30 11.45 7.24
N ASP A 292 -47.59 11.27 5.95
CA ASP A 292 -47.80 9.97 5.32
C ASP A 292 -46.60 9.47 4.50
N THR A 293 -45.52 10.27 4.40
CA THR A 293 -44.32 9.88 3.64
C THR A 293 -43.18 9.44 4.54
N TYR A 294 -42.82 8.16 4.44
CA TYR A 294 -41.64 7.61 5.08
C TYR A 294 -40.40 7.92 4.24
N VAL A 295 -39.52 8.80 4.75
CA VAL A 295 -38.15 8.98 4.26
C VAL A 295 -37.22 8.26 5.23
N GLU A 296 -36.25 7.51 4.70
CA GLU A 296 -35.30 6.80 5.54
C GLU A 296 -34.49 7.75 6.42
N ARG A 297 -34.22 7.32 7.66
CA ARG A 297 -33.44 8.13 8.61
C ARG A 297 -32.03 8.47 8.10
N SER A 298 -31.40 7.55 7.39
CA SER A 298 -30.09 7.74 6.74
C SER A 298 -30.07 9.01 5.88
N VAL A 299 -31.17 9.30 5.17
CA VAL A 299 -31.32 10.48 4.31
C VAL A 299 -31.43 11.75 5.14
N TYR A 300 -32.21 11.74 6.24
CA TYR A 300 -32.31 12.89 7.15
C TYR A 300 -30.97 13.22 7.82
N SER A 301 -30.26 12.20 8.26
CA SER A 301 -28.99 12.37 8.94
C SER A 301 -27.88 12.77 7.95
N LEU A 302 -27.89 12.26 6.72
CA LEU A 302 -27.04 12.74 5.63
C LEU A 302 -27.33 14.22 5.32
N ALA A 303 -28.60 14.63 5.23
CA ALA A 303 -28.97 16.02 5.00
C ALA A 303 -28.45 16.95 6.10
N ALA A 304 -28.57 16.55 7.37
CA ALA A 304 -27.98 17.32 8.47
C ALA A 304 -26.44 17.41 8.36
N CYS A 305 -25.77 16.32 7.99
CA CYS A 305 -24.32 16.32 7.74
C CYS A 305 -23.93 17.26 6.58
N VAL A 306 -24.73 17.33 5.52
CA VAL A 306 -24.50 18.26 4.39
C VAL A 306 -24.64 19.71 4.83
N VAL A 307 -25.68 20.05 5.59
CA VAL A 307 -25.85 21.41 6.13
C VAL A 307 -24.66 21.79 7.00
N LEU A 308 -24.19 20.89 7.85
CA LEU A 308 -23.00 21.12 8.66
C LEU A 308 -21.75 21.32 7.81
N ALA A 309 -21.52 20.45 6.83
CA ALA A 309 -20.38 20.53 5.93
C ALA A 309 -20.39 21.84 5.13
N LEU A 310 -21.57 22.34 4.74
CA LEU A 310 -21.72 23.66 4.11
C LEU A 310 -21.33 24.79 5.06
N ILE A 311 -21.72 24.74 6.33
CA ILE A 311 -21.33 25.75 7.33
C ILE A 311 -19.81 25.74 7.51
N ILE A 312 -19.21 24.57 7.72
CA ILE A 312 -17.75 24.43 7.88
C ILE A 312 -17.04 24.93 6.63
N GLY A 313 -17.52 24.56 5.44
CA GLY A 313 -16.96 25.00 4.16
C GLY A 313 -17.05 26.51 3.99
N GLY A 314 -18.19 27.12 4.32
CA GLY A 314 -18.37 28.57 4.28
C GLY A 314 -17.40 29.31 5.21
N VAL A 315 -17.18 28.79 6.42
CA VAL A 315 -16.21 29.34 7.37
C VAL A 315 -14.78 29.22 6.83
N LEU A 316 -14.39 28.07 6.28
CA LEU A 316 -13.05 27.88 5.69
C LEU A 316 -12.81 28.81 4.50
N VAL A 317 -13.82 28.99 3.63
CA VAL A 317 -13.75 29.93 2.51
C VAL A 317 -13.63 31.38 3.00
N TRP A 318 -14.36 31.75 4.07
CA TRP A 318 -14.29 33.09 4.67
C TRP A 318 -12.90 33.40 5.21
N LEU A 319 -12.23 32.43 5.85
CA LEU A 319 -10.91 32.61 6.45
C LEU A 319 -9.82 32.96 5.43
N LYS A 320 -10.03 32.72 4.12
CA LYS A 320 -9.13 33.06 3.00
C LYS A 320 -7.66 32.68 3.24
N ASN A 321 -7.41 31.57 3.95
CA ASN A 321 -6.05 31.11 4.25
C ASN A 321 -5.64 30.01 3.23
N PRO A 322 -4.51 30.15 2.52
CA PRO A 322 -4.07 29.17 1.52
C PRO A 322 -3.80 27.78 2.10
N VAL A 323 -3.48 27.68 3.39
CA VAL A 323 -3.25 26.39 4.09
C VAL A 323 -4.49 25.50 4.00
N PHE A 324 -5.70 26.08 3.99
CA PHE A 324 -6.95 25.32 3.92
C PHE A 324 -7.40 24.99 2.49
N SER A 325 -6.66 25.39 1.45
CA SER A 325 -7.07 25.16 0.06
C SER A 325 -7.37 23.69 -0.23
N TYR A 326 -6.47 22.78 0.20
CA TYR A 326 -6.67 21.34 0.03
C TYR A 326 -7.85 20.79 0.84
N MET A 327 -8.07 21.31 2.06
CA MET A 327 -9.23 20.93 2.88
C MET A 327 -10.55 21.40 2.24
N ILE A 328 -10.57 22.58 1.63
CA ILE A 328 -11.73 23.10 0.90
C ILE A 328 -12.03 22.21 -0.32
N VAL A 329 -11.01 21.79 -1.09
CA VAL A 329 -11.18 20.87 -2.22
C VAL A 329 -11.73 19.52 -1.76
N ALA A 330 -11.19 18.96 -0.67
CA ALA A 330 -11.66 17.69 -0.10
C ALA A 330 -13.12 17.80 0.38
N LEU A 331 -13.45 18.86 1.12
CA LEU A 331 -14.79 19.07 1.66
C LEU A 331 -15.83 19.33 0.57
N THR A 332 -15.47 20.09 -0.47
CA THR A 332 -16.34 20.29 -1.64
C THR A 332 -16.55 19.01 -2.43
N SER A 333 -15.53 18.16 -2.57
CA SER A 333 -15.67 16.82 -3.17
C SER A 333 -16.66 15.95 -2.38
N LEU A 334 -16.55 15.96 -1.04
CA LEU A 334 -17.48 15.24 -0.14
C LEU A 334 -18.91 15.79 -0.23
N LEU A 335 -19.06 17.12 -0.29
CA LEU A 335 -20.35 17.79 -0.49
C LEU A 335 -20.99 17.43 -1.84
N ILE A 336 -20.22 17.41 -2.93
CA ILE A 336 -20.70 16.99 -4.26
C ILE A 336 -21.26 15.58 -4.19
N ILE A 337 -20.50 14.62 -3.64
CA ILE A 337 -20.96 13.23 -3.48
C ILE A 337 -22.23 13.18 -2.63
N SER A 338 -22.29 13.93 -1.54
CA SER A 338 -23.44 13.95 -0.64
C SER A 338 -24.69 14.54 -1.31
N PHE A 339 -24.55 15.60 -2.10
CA PHE A 339 -25.63 16.18 -2.89
C PHE A 339 -26.09 15.24 -4.01
N LEU A 340 -25.17 14.56 -4.70
CA LEU A 340 -25.52 13.53 -5.69
C LEU A 340 -26.37 12.43 -5.05
N LEU A 341 -25.95 11.91 -3.89
CA LEU A 341 -26.70 10.91 -3.13
C LEU A 341 -28.06 11.41 -2.67
N LEU A 342 -28.14 12.60 -2.08
CA LEU A 342 -29.42 13.20 -1.65
C LEU A 342 -30.35 13.44 -2.84
N SER A 343 -29.81 13.82 -4.00
CA SER A 343 -30.60 14.12 -5.20
C SER A 343 -31.28 12.90 -5.80
N LEU A 344 -30.98 11.66 -5.37
CA LEU A 344 -31.54 10.46 -5.96
C LEU A 344 -33.06 10.36 -5.78
N LYS A 345 -33.77 9.95 -6.84
CA LYS A 345 -35.22 9.76 -6.85
C LYS A 345 -35.68 8.76 -5.79
N ASP A 346 -34.92 7.69 -5.56
CA ASP A 346 -35.28 6.62 -4.63
C ASP A 346 -35.48 7.13 -3.19
N ASN A 347 -34.73 8.16 -2.78
CA ASN A 347 -34.87 8.78 -1.46
C ASN A 347 -36.22 9.48 -1.26
N PHE A 348 -36.85 9.93 -2.34
CA PHE A 348 -38.04 10.79 -2.32
C PHE A 348 -39.18 10.27 -3.20
N LYS A 349 -39.22 8.95 -3.46
CA LYS A 349 -40.16 8.30 -4.40
C LYS A 349 -41.64 8.66 -4.18
N ARG A 350 -42.03 9.00 -2.94
CA ARG A 350 -43.40 9.40 -2.56
C ARG A 350 -43.55 10.87 -2.16
N ASN A 351 -42.47 11.65 -2.12
CA ASN A 351 -42.46 13.04 -1.70
C ASN A 351 -41.80 13.92 -2.78
N TYR A 352 -42.56 14.24 -3.82
CA TYR A 352 -42.06 14.99 -4.97
C TYR A 352 -41.69 16.44 -4.63
N ARG A 353 -42.34 17.05 -3.62
CA ARG A 353 -42.03 18.43 -3.19
C ARG A 353 -40.60 18.55 -2.69
N ASN A 354 -40.18 17.63 -1.80
CA ASN A 354 -38.79 17.56 -1.36
C ASN A 354 -37.83 17.18 -2.49
N TYR A 355 -38.24 16.30 -3.41
CA TYR A 355 -37.42 15.94 -4.57
C TYR A 355 -37.08 17.16 -5.44
N TYR A 356 -38.08 17.95 -5.86
CA TYR A 356 -37.84 19.13 -6.69
C TYR A 356 -37.07 20.22 -5.93
N TYR A 357 -37.36 20.40 -4.64
CA TYR A 357 -36.61 21.33 -3.79
C TYR A 357 -35.12 20.96 -3.68
N ILE A 358 -34.79 19.68 -3.46
CA ILE A 358 -33.39 19.24 -3.38
C ILE A 358 -32.70 19.35 -4.75
N GLN A 359 -33.39 19.12 -5.87
CA GLN A 359 -32.81 19.34 -7.21
C GLN A 359 -32.43 20.81 -7.40
N PHE A 360 -33.34 21.73 -7.04
CA PHE A 360 -33.09 23.16 -7.16
C PHE A 360 -31.88 23.59 -6.33
N ILE A 361 -31.81 23.16 -5.05
CA ILE A 361 -30.65 23.43 -4.19
C ILE A 361 -29.38 22.83 -4.76
N THR A 362 -29.43 21.61 -5.28
CA THR A 362 -28.25 20.92 -5.83
C THR A 362 -27.71 21.67 -7.06
N VAL A 363 -28.58 22.15 -7.95
CA VAL A 363 -28.18 22.97 -9.11
C VAL A 363 -27.56 24.29 -8.64
N PHE A 364 -28.19 24.96 -7.65
CA PHE A 364 -27.64 26.19 -7.08
C PHE A 364 -26.26 25.96 -6.44
N PHE A 365 -26.09 24.86 -5.69
CA PHE A 365 -24.81 24.47 -5.11
C PHE A 365 -23.74 24.24 -6.18
N PHE A 366 -24.03 23.46 -7.23
CA PHE A 366 -23.08 23.24 -8.32
C PHE A 366 -22.69 24.52 -9.05
N ALA A 367 -23.66 25.41 -9.30
CA ALA A 367 -23.38 26.72 -9.90
C ALA A 367 -22.47 27.57 -9.01
N ALA A 368 -22.75 27.62 -7.69
CA ALA A 368 -21.94 28.35 -6.73
C ALA A 368 -20.50 27.81 -6.64
N VAL A 369 -20.33 26.48 -6.60
CA VAL A 369 -19.01 25.82 -6.58
C VAL A 369 -18.23 26.10 -7.86
N LEU A 370 -18.89 26.06 -9.01
CA LEU A 370 -18.26 26.34 -10.31
C LEU A 370 -17.83 27.81 -10.42
N VAL A 371 -18.68 28.76 -10.02
CA VAL A 371 -18.30 30.19 -9.98
C VAL A 371 -17.13 30.42 -9.02
N TYR A 372 -17.19 29.81 -7.83
CA TYR A 372 -16.12 29.92 -6.85
C TYR A 372 -14.79 29.33 -7.35
N SER A 373 -14.82 28.15 -7.99
CA SER A 373 -13.63 27.47 -8.50
C SER A 373 -12.89 28.28 -9.56
N PHE A 374 -13.63 28.96 -10.44
CA PHE A 374 -13.06 29.90 -11.41
C PHE A 374 -12.52 31.17 -10.77
N ASN A 375 -13.19 31.71 -9.76
CA ASN A 375 -12.71 32.91 -9.05
C ASN A 375 -11.35 32.67 -8.37
N ILE A 376 -11.17 31.51 -7.75
CA ILE A 376 -9.89 31.14 -7.11
C ILE A 376 -8.84 30.60 -8.09
N ARG A 377 -9.21 30.39 -9.37
CA ARG A 377 -8.36 29.80 -10.43
C ARG A 377 -7.71 28.46 -10.05
N SER A 378 -8.39 27.66 -9.23
CA SER A 378 -7.87 26.35 -8.79
C SER A 378 -8.26 25.26 -9.78
N ALA A 379 -7.28 24.73 -10.51
CA ALA A 379 -7.50 23.66 -11.48
C ALA A 379 -8.17 22.43 -10.85
N GLN A 380 -7.74 22.02 -9.66
CA GLN A 380 -8.31 20.86 -8.94
C GLN A 380 -9.80 21.06 -8.65
N MET A 381 -10.17 22.26 -8.20
CA MET A 381 -11.56 22.57 -7.85
C MET A 381 -12.44 22.69 -9.09
N ILE A 382 -11.91 23.23 -10.19
CA ILE A 382 -12.59 23.28 -11.49
C ILE A 382 -12.89 21.85 -11.97
N TRP A 383 -11.89 20.95 -11.98
CA TRP A 383 -12.08 19.56 -12.39
C TRP A 383 -13.09 18.81 -11.53
N VAL A 384 -12.98 18.92 -10.20
CA VAL A 384 -13.93 18.30 -9.26
C VAL A 384 -15.36 18.80 -9.52
N SER A 385 -15.54 20.10 -9.74
CA SER A 385 -16.87 20.68 -10.03
C SER A 385 -17.45 20.19 -11.36
N LEU A 386 -16.64 20.13 -12.42
CA LEU A 386 -17.07 19.66 -13.75
C LEU A 386 -17.42 18.18 -13.75
N ILE A 387 -16.63 17.35 -13.07
CA ILE A 387 -16.91 15.92 -12.89
C ILE A 387 -18.22 15.75 -12.11
N GLY A 388 -18.40 16.48 -11.01
CA GLY A 388 -19.62 16.46 -10.22
C GLY A 388 -20.88 16.81 -11.03
N VAL A 389 -20.82 17.90 -11.80
CA VAL A 389 -21.92 18.32 -12.68
C VAL A 389 -22.19 17.27 -13.76
N SER A 390 -21.15 16.70 -14.36
CA SER A 390 -21.30 15.67 -15.39
C SER A 390 -22.00 14.43 -14.84
N VAL A 391 -21.59 13.95 -13.66
CA VAL A 391 -22.23 12.82 -12.97
C VAL A 391 -23.68 13.16 -12.61
N PHE A 392 -23.95 14.37 -12.12
CA PHE A 392 -25.31 14.82 -11.83
C PHE A 392 -26.21 14.75 -13.07
N ILE A 393 -25.75 15.29 -14.20
CA ILE A 393 -26.52 15.27 -15.47
C ILE A 393 -26.78 13.83 -15.91
N VAL A 394 -25.79 12.95 -15.82
CA VAL A 394 -25.94 11.52 -16.14
C VAL A 394 -27.00 10.87 -15.25
N ILE A 395 -26.97 11.11 -13.94
CA ILE A 395 -27.98 10.57 -13.01
C ILE A 395 -29.37 11.09 -13.41
N LYS A 396 -29.53 12.40 -13.66
CA LYS A 396 -30.83 12.98 -14.02
C LYS A 396 -31.34 12.48 -15.38
N TYR A 397 -30.44 12.24 -16.33
CA TYR A 397 -30.79 11.67 -17.63
C TYR A 397 -31.49 10.31 -17.49
N TRP A 398 -31.06 9.46 -16.54
CA TRP A 398 -31.71 8.18 -16.27
C TRP A 398 -32.97 8.31 -15.40
N GLU A 399 -33.03 9.29 -14.50
CA GLU A 399 -34.17 9.48 -13.61
C GLU A 399 -35.39 10.12 -14.30
N ILE A 400 -35.20 11.16 -15.12
CA ILE A 400 -36.29 11.96 -15.70
C ILE A 400 -37.27 11.10 -16.54
N PRO A 401 -36.81 10.22 -17.46
CA PRO A 401 -37.70 9.38 -18.26
C PRO A 401 -38.56 8.44 -17.41
N SER A 402 -38.05 8.01 -16.25
CA SER A 402 -38.77 7.12 -15.33
C SER A 402 -39.98 7.76 -14.64
N PHE A 403 -40.20 9.07 -14.78
CA PHE A 403 -41.41 9.75 -14.30
C PHE A 403 -42.55 9.75 -15.31
N PHE A 404 -42.24 9.74 -16.61
CA PHE A 404 -43.21 9.99 -17.68
C PHE A 404 -43.54 8.76 -18.52
N PHE A 405 -42.63 7.78 -18.63
CA PHE A 405 -42.82 6.62 -19.52
C PHE A 405 -42.61 5.29 -18.80
N SER A 406 -43.62 4.41 -18.84
CA SER A 406 -43.47 2.97 -18.52
C SER A 406 -42.86 2.25 -19.73
N TRP A 407 -41.59 2.50 -19.99
CA TRP A 407 -40.92 2.07 -21.22
C TRP A 407 -40.67 0.54 -21.23
N LYS A 408 -41.02 -0.15 -22.32
CA LYS A 408 -40.83 -1.62 -22.48
C LYS A 408 -39.34 -2.00 -22.48
N ARG A 409 -38.97 -2.92 -21.58
CA ARG A 409 -37.61 -3.24 -21.08
C ARG A 409 -36.53 -3.57 -22.13
N SER A 410 -36.86 -4.13 -23.30
CA SER A 410 -35.84 -4.67 -24.24
C SER A 410 -35.15 -3.62 -25.12
N ASN A 411 -35.87 -2.62 -25.65
CA ASN A 411 -35.28 -1.60 -26.53
C ASN A 411 -34.80 -0.36 -25.76
N THR A 412 -35.19 -0.21 -24.49
CA THR A 412 -34.84 0.91 -23.62
C THR A 412 -33.35 1.08 -23.38
N TRP A 413 -32.65 -0.03 -23.20
CA TRP A 413 -31.24 0.02 -22.82
C TRP A 413 -30.41 0.58 -23.98
N THR A 414 -30.65 0.10 -25.21
CA THR A 414 -29.89 0.53 -26.38
C THR A 414 -30.10 2.01 -26.71
N TRP A 415 -31.34 2.51 -26.67
CA TRP A 415 -31.63 3.94 -26.91
C TRP A 415 -31.18 4.84 -25.75
N GLY A 416 -31.29 4.37 -24.51
CA GLY A 416 -30.76 5.07 -23.32
C GLY A 416 -29.24 5.18 -23.35
N PHE A 417 -28.53 4.12 -23.73
CA PHE A 417 -27.07 4.15 -23.89
C PHE A 417 -26.64 5.04 -25.07
N LEU A 418 -27.35 5.02 -26.20
CA LEU A 418 -27.06 5.90 -27.32
C LEU A 418 -27.22 7.38 -26.94
N GLY A 419 -28.32 7.74 -26.28
CA GLY A 419 -28.53 9.11 -25.82
C GLY A 419 -27.54 9.52 -24.72
N MET A 420 -27.15 8.61 -23.84
CA MET A 420 -26.08 8.84 -22.87
C MET A 420 -24.72 9.07 -23.54
N ALA A 421 -24.39 8.32 -24.60
CA ALA A 421 -23.15 8.52 -25.36
C ALA A 421 -23.12 9.90 -26.04
N VAL A 422 -24.23 10.33 -26.65
CA VAL A 422 -24.37 11.67 -27.23
C VAL A 422 -24.26 12.76 -26.16
N LEU A 423 -24.89 12.56 -25.00
CA LEU A 423 -24.83 13.49 -23.88
C LEU A 423 -23.41 13.62 -23.33
N LEU A 424 -22.69 12.50 -23.13
CA LEU A 424 -21.30 12.50 -22.71
C LEU A 424 -20.39 13.18 -23.74
N TRP A 425 -20.65 12.97 -25.03
CA TRP A 425 -19.92 13.65 -26.10
C TRP A 425 -20.14 15.17 -26.09
N LEU A 426 -21.38 15.63 -25.90
CA LEU A 426 -21.71 17.04 -25.77
C LEU A 426 -21.08 17.65 -24.51
N LEU A 427 -21.10 16.95 -23.37
CA LEU A 427 -20.43 17.39 -22.15
C LEU A 427 -18.91 17.53 -22.37
N ALA A 428 -18.27 16.54 -23.00
CA ALA A 428 -16.85 16.60 -23.33
C ALA A 428 -16.51 17.79 -24.24
N LYS A 429 -17.33 18.04 -25.28
CA LYS A 429 -17.17 19.22 -26.15
C LYS A 429 -17.38 20.54 -25.40
N GLY A 430 -18.37 20.61 -24.50
CA GLY A 430 -18.62 21.78 -23.67
C GLY A 430 -17.47 22.07 -22.71
N ILE A 431 -16.92 21.04 -22.04
CA ILE A 431 -15.74 21.16 -21.17
C ILE A 431 -14.54 21.68 -21.96
N LEU A 432 -14.29 21.14 -23.16
CA LEU A 432 -13.20 21.59 -24.03
C LEU A 432 -13.37 23.07 -24.45
N TYR A 433 -14.58 23.47 -24.82
CA TYR A 433 -14.87 24.85 -25.21
C TYR A 433 -14.67 25.84 -24.06
N VAL A 434 -15.22 25.54 -22.88
CA VAL A 434 -15.07 26.38 -21.68
C VAL A 434 -13.61 26.47 -21.24
N SER A 435 -12.87 25.35 -21.31
CA SER A 435 -11.43 25.32 -21.05
C SER A 435 -10.67 26.24 -22.03
N GLN A 436 -10.94 26.14 -23.33
CA GLN A 436 -10.26 26.98 -24.34
C GLN A 436 -10.56 28.47 -24.15
N MET A 437 -11.82 28.85 -23.93
CA MET A 437 -12.21 30.25 -23.76
C MET A 437 -11.64 30.90 -22.49
N LEU A 438 -11.40 30.11 -21.44
CA LEU A 438 -10.91 30.62 -20.14
C LEU A 438 -9.39 30.53 -19.96
N TYR A 439 -8.69 29.71 -20.74
CA TYR A 439 -7.21 29.69 -20.74
C TYR A 439 -6.58 30.63 -21.79
N LEU A 440 -7.37 31.09 -22.77
CA LEU A 440 -6.94 32.09 -23.77
C LEU A 440 -7.27 33.54 -23.39
N ALA A 441 -8.09 33.75 -22.35
CA ALA A 441 -8.40 35.05 -21.75
C ALA A 441 -7.63 35.23 -20.44
#